data_AF-C2G0W1-F1
#
_entry.id   AF-C2G0W1-F1
#
_cell.length_a   1.000
_cell.length_b   1.000
_cell.length_c   1.000
_cell.angle_alpha   90.00
_cell.angle_beta   90.00
_cell.angle_gamma   90.00
#
_symmetry.space_group_name_H-M   'P 1'
#
loop_
_entity.id
_entity.type
_entity.pdbx_description
1 polymer ?
#
loop_
_entity_poly.entity_id
_entity_poly.type
_entity_poly.pdbx_seq_one_letter_code
_entity_poly.pdbx_strand_id
1 'polypeptide(L)'
;MRIAIVDYGMGNIHSIIGALKYLGITDVIVSNDFNELIISDKLILPGVGAFGKAIKEIQDRSLDSILREIVIEAKRPILGICLGMQILSSSSNENGEHLGLGFIETRVEKFEEENLTIPHVGFNQIDLPLSQSRLFKGFNDHPDFYFTHSYRMIGSDDIVFANCNYGGNFIAAFEKENIAGAQFHPELSQTNGLKFLNNFLTEF
;
A
#
# COMPACT_ATOMS: atom_id res chain seq x y z
N MET A 1 20.12 5.54 2.82
CA MET A 1 18.67 5.55 2.64
C MET A 1 18.05 5.09 3.93
N ARG A 2 17.31 5.97 4.61
CA ARG A 2 16.53 5.66 5.80
C ARG A 2 15.08 5.39 5.40
N ILE A 3 14.54 4.25 5.82
CA ILE A 3 13.14 3.91 5.59
C ILE A 3 12.39 3.94 6.91
N ALA A 4 11.30 4.71 6.98
CA ALA A 4 10.39 4.66 8.11
C ALA A 4 9.20 3.75 7.82
N ILE A 5 8.92 2.83 8.75
CA ILE A 5 7.68 2.07 8.79
C ILE A 5 6.78 2.75 9.82
N VAL A 6 5.61 3.21 9.39
CA VAL A 6 4.66 3.95 10.24
C VAL A 6 4.02 2.99 11.24
N ASP A 7 4.25 3.21 12.53
CA ASP A 7 3.78 2.33 13.61
C ASP A 7 2.53 2.86 14.30
N TYR A 8 1.39 2.47 13.78
CA TYR A 8 0.09 2.68 14.42
C TYR A 8 -0.43 1.40 15.11
N GLY A 9 0.44 0.42 15.37
CA GLY A 9 0.11 -0.83 16.04
C GLY A 9 -0.51 -1.91 15.15
N MET A 10 -0.50 -1.74 13.83
CA MET A 10 -1.04 -2.72 12.88
C MET A 10 -0.10 -2.92 11.69
N GLY A 11 -0.02 -4.16 11.19
CA GLY A 11 0.73 -4.52 9.99
C GLY A 11 1.75 -5.65 10.21
N ASN A 12 2.22 -6.25 9.12
CA ASN A 12 3.25 -7.30 9.13
C ASN A 12 4.66 -6.69 9.12
N ILE A 13 4.98 -5.89 10.14
CA ILE A 13 6.21 -5.08 10.21
C ILE A 13 7.47 -5.97 10.12
N HIS A 14 7.47 -7.13 10.76
CA HIS A 14 8.63 -8.01 10.78
C HIS A 14 9.01 -8.52 9.38
N SER A 15 8.03 -8.94 8.58
CA SER A 15 8.29 -9.43 7.22
C SER A 15 8.77 -8.31 6.29
N ILE A 16 8.21 -7.11 6.43
CA ILE A 16 8.65 -5.91 5.69
C ILE A 16 10.11 -5.58 6.04
N ILE A 17 10.48 -5.55 7.32
CA ILE A 17 11.87 -5.33 7.75
C ILE A 17 12.79 -6.41 7.17
N GLY A 18 12.36 -7.68 7.17
CA GLY A 18 13.11 -8.78 6.58
C GLY A 18 13.39 -8.57 5.10
N ALA A 19 12.36 -8.18 4.33
CA ALA A 19 12.48 -7.89 2.90
C ALA A 19 13.40 -6.68 2.64
N LEU A 20 13.27 -5.60 3.41
CA LEU A 20 14.13 -4.42 3.30
C LEU A 20 15.60 -4.75 3.61
N LYS A 21 15.86 -5.53 4.66
CA LYS A 21 17.22 -6.00 5.00
C LYS A 21 17.80 -6.87 3.90
N TYR A 22 17.01 -7.76 3.32
CA TYR A 22 17.43 -8.58 2.19
C TYR A 22 17.84 -7.72 0.98
N LEU A 23 17.14 -6.62 0.75
CA LEU A 23 17.47 -5.62 -0.28
C LEU A 23 18.64 -4.69 0.10
N GLY A 24 19.31 -4.93 1.23
CA GLY A 24 20.47 -4.16 1.67
C GLY A 24 20.15 -2.86 2.41
N ILE A 25 18.88 -2.61 2.78
CA ILE A 25 18.51 -1.46 3.59
C ILE A 25 18.78 -1.78 5.07
N THR A 26 19.75 -1.08 5.64
CA THR A 26 20.18 -1.28 7.04
C THR A 26 19.62 -0.22 8.00
N ASP A 27 19.22 0.94 7.50
CA ASP A 27 18.64 2.03 8.30
C ASP A 27 17.11 2.02 8.15
N VAL A 28 16.46 1.16 8.93
CA VAL A 28 15.00 1.03 8.99
C VAL A 28 14.54 1.38 10.40
N ILE A 29 13.62 2.33 10.50
CA ILE A 29 12.99 2.73 11.76
C ILE A 29 11.51 2.34 11.74
N VAL A 30 10.97 2.04 12.92
CA VAL A 30 9.54 1.76 13.14
C VAL A 30 9.08 2.78 14.15
N SER A 31 8.21 3.71 13.75
CA SER A 31 7.90 4.87 14.59
C SER A 31 6.54 5.48 14.28
N ASN A 32 6.00 6.16 15.29
CA ASN A 32 4.90 7.11 15.16
C ASN A 32 5.28 8.53 15.61
N ASP A 33 6.56 8.78 15.91
CA ASP A 33 7.05 10.10 16.27
C ASP A 33 7.32 10.95 15.03
N PHE A 34 6.78 12.16 15.01
CA PHE A 34 6.95 13.09 13.90
C PHE A 34 8.43 13.34 13.55
N ASN A 35 9.28 13.55 14.56
CA ASN A 35 10.68 13.92 14.34
C ASN A 35 11.50 12.78 13.74
N GLU A 36 11.12 11.54 14.03
CA GLU A 36 11.72 10.36 13.44
C GLU A 36 11.21 10.12 12.01
N LEU A 37 9.91 10.31 11.77
CA LEU A 37 9.29 10.10 10.47
C LEU A 37 9.74 11.15 9.43
N ILE A 38 9.79 12.44 9.81
CA ILE A 38 10.11 13.55 8.89
C ILE A 38 11.54 13.48 8.33
N ILE A 39 12.49 12.82 9.01
CA ILE A 39 13.88 12.69 8.56
C ILE A 39 14.13 11.44 7.70
N SER A 40 13.13 10.59 7.44
CA SER A 40 13.30 9.33 6.71
C SER A 40 13.18 9.49 5.19
N ASP A 41 14.11 8.98 4.39
CA ASP A 41 14.06 9.18 2.92
C ASP A 41 12.76 8.67 2.26
N LYS A 42 12.11 7.65 2.81
CA LYS A 42 10.80 7.14 2.36
C LYS A 42 10.01 6.52 3.51
N LEU A 43 8.69 6.49 3.35
CA LEU A 43 7.76 5.86 4.29
C LEU A 43 7.15 4.58 3.70
N ILE A 44 6.88 3.62 4.58
CA ILE A 44 6.00 2.48 4.33
C ILE A 44 4.86 2.55 5.35
N LEU A 45 3.63 2.58 4.84
CA LEU A 45 2.42 2.45 5.64
C LEU A 45 1.92 1.01 5.48
N PRO A 46 2.26 0.10 6.41
CA PRO A 46 1.73 -1.26 6.38
C PRO A 46 0.27 -1.25 6.85
N GLY A 47 -0.42 -2.39 6.74
CA GLY A 47 -1.67 -2.57 7.47
C GLY A 47 -2.25 -3.97 7.29
N VAL A 48 -2.92 -4.45 8.34
CA VAL A 48 -3.76 -5.66 8.33
C VAL A 48 -5.00 -5.42 9.19
N GLY A 49 -6.08 -6.17 8.96
CA GLY A 49 -7.32 -6.05 9.73
C GLY A 49 -8.31 -5.08 9.08
N ALA A 50 -9.11 -4.40 9.91
CA ALA A 50 -10.23 -3.58 9.45
C ALA A 50 -9.87 -2.09 9.31
N PHE A 51 -10.35 -1.47 8.23
CA PHE A 51 -10.19 -0.08 7.85
C PHE A 51 -10.62 0.90 8.94
N GLY A 52 -11.85 0.78 9.45
CA GLY A 52 -12.34 1.68 10.49
C GLY A 52 -11.50 1.63 11.76
N LYS A 53 -10.99 0.45 12.13
CA LYS A 53 -10.07 0.29 13.26
C LYS A 53 -8.72 0.97 12.99
N ALA A 54 -8.14 0.76 11.81
CA ALA A 54 -6.86 1.34 11.47
C ALA A 54 -6.89 2.88 11.42
N ILE A 55 -7.93 3.46 10.83
CA ILE A 55 -8.13 4.93 10.85
C ILE A 55 -8.26 5.45 12.28
N LYS A 56 -8.98 4.75 13.14
CA LYS A 56 -9.08 5.12 14.55
C LYS A 56 -7.70 5.12 15.23
N GLU A 57 -6.89 4.08 15.04
CA GLU A 57 -5.55 4.02 15.64
C GLU A 57 -4.61 5.12 15.12
N ILE A 58 -4.74 5.50 13.84
CA ILE A 58 -4.02 6.61 13.22
C ILE A 58 -4.43 7.93 13.88
N GLN A 59 -5.74 8.21 13.99
CA GLN A 59 -6.28 9.43 14.57
C GLN A 59 -5.96 9.56 16.07
N ASP A 60 -6.09 8.46 16.82
CA ASP A 60 -5.78 8.43 18.26
C ASP A 60 -4.29 8.76 18.55
N ARG A 61 -3.42 8.62 17.55
CA ARG A 61 -1.98 8.98 17.59
C ARG A 61 -1.64 10.28 16.86
N SER A 62 -2.64 10.98 16.33
CA SER A 62 -2.44 12.16 15.47
C SER A 62 -1.54 11.89 14.25
N LEU A 63 -1.51 10.64 13.78
CA LEU A 63 -0.70 10.26 12.63
C LEU A 63 -1.28 10.77 11.31
N ASP A 64 -2.58 11.06 11.27
CA ASP A 64 -3.25 11.64 10.11
C ASP A 64 -2.65 13.01 9.74
N SER A 65 -2.44 13.89 10.73
CA SER A 65 -1.82 15.21 10.50
C SER A 65 -0.33 15.08 10.17
N ILE A 66 0.40 14.23 10.90
CA ILE A 66 1.82 13.95 10.67
C ILE A 66 2.05 13.41 9.25
N LEU A 67 1.28 12.42 8.82
CA LEU A 67 1.39 11.84 7.48
C LEU A 67 1.03 12.86 6.41
N ARG A 68 0.04 13.72 6.65
CA ARG A 68 -0.30 14.80 5.71
C ARG A 68 0.85 15.77 5.52
N GLU A 69 1.48 16.22 6.61
CA GLU A 69 2.65 17.11 6.53
C GLU A 69 3.80 16.45 5.76
N ILE A 70 4.14 15.21 6.10
CA ILE A 70 5.28 14.50 5.51
C ILE A 70 5.04 14.15 4.02
N VAL A 71 3.85 13.63 3.70
CA VAL A 71 3.56 13.06 2.38
C VAL A 71 3.00 14.10 1.42
N ILE A 72 2.10 14.97 1.86
CA ILE A 72 1.41 15.92 0.99
C ILE A 72 2.20 17.23 0.87
N GLU A 73 2.69 17.76 2.00
CA GLU A 73 3.37 19.05 2.02
C GLU A 73 4.86 18.92 1.69
N ALA A 74 5.56 18.02 2.38
CA ALA A 74 6.98 17.76 2.14
C ALA A 74 7.25 16.77 0.98
N LYS A 75 6.19 16.22 0.35
CA LYS A 75 6.25 15.33 -0.81
C LYS A 75 7.16 14.11 -0.62
N ARG A 76 7.29 13.61 0.62
CA ARG A 76 8.10 12.42 0.90
C ARG A 76 7.44 11.18 0.31
N PRO A 77 8.19 10.28 -0.36
CA PRO A 77 7.58 9.09 -0.91
C PRO A 77 6.99 8.16 0.13
N ILE A 78 5.81 7.61 -0.17
CA ILE A 78 5.12 6.64 0.70
C ILE A 78 4.64 5.43 -0.11
N LEU A 79 4.79 4.24 0.46
CA LEU A 79 4.19 3.00 -0.04
C LEU A 79 3.17 2.47 0.97
N GLY A 80 1.88 2.47 0.60
CA GLY A 80 0.84 1.75 1.32
C GLY A 80 0.81 0.27 0.94
N ILE A 81 0.76 -0.64 1.92
CA ILE A 81 0.70 -2.10 1.68
C ILE A 81 -0.59 -2.69 2.25
N CYS A 82 -1.34 -3.42 1.42
CA CYS A 82 -2.62 -4.05 1.72
C CYS A 82 -3.62 -3.06 2.34
N LEU A 83 -3.92 -3.17 3.63
CA LEU A 83 -4.78 -2.19 4.30
C LEU A 83 -4.15 -0.79 4.32
N GLY A 84 -2.83 -0.69 4.39
CA GLY A 84 -2.12 0.59 4.29
C GLY A 84 -2.35 1.30 2.96
N MET A 85 -2.46 0.56 1.85
CA MET A 85 -2.88 1.11 0.55
C MET A 85 -4.30 1.66 0.64
N GLN A 86 -5.22 0.86 1.20
CA GLN A 86 -6.63 1.23 1.30
C GLN A 86 -6.81 2.52 2.12
N ILE A 87 -6.11 2.64 3.25
CA ILE A 87 -6.16 3.82 4.13
C ILE A 87 -5.78 5.13 3.42
N LEU A 88 -4.94 5.09 2.38
CA LEU A 88 -4.57 6.27 1.59
C LEU A 88 -5.74 6.81 0.73
N SER A 89 -6.78 6.00 0.50
CA SER A 89 -7.98 6.40 -0.25
C SER A 89 -8.88 7.37 0.53
N SER A 90 -9.96 7.84 -0.10
CA SER A 90 -10.93 8.74 0.52
C SER A 90 -11.84 8.05 1.52
N SER A 91 -12.27 6.81 1.26
CA SER A 91 -13.21 6.10 2.15
C SER A 91 -13.25 4.59 1.93
N SER A 92 -13.85 3.89 2.89
CA SER A 92 -14.20 2.47 2.80
C SER A 92 -15.60 2.22 3.36
N ASN A 93 -16.31 1.27 2.75
CA ASN A 93 -17.58 0.74 3.26
C ASN A 93 -17.41 -0.53 4.14
N GLU A 94 -16.18 -0.85 4.56
CA GLU A 94 -15.91 -2.01 5.41
C GLU A 94 -16.59 -1.89 6.78
N ASN A 95 -17.64 -2.68 6.98
CA ASN A 95 -18.44 -2.73 8.22
C ASN A 95 -19.04 -1.38 8.62
N GLY A 96 -19.29 -0.51 7.66
CA GLY A 96 -19.76 0.86 7.85
C GLY A 96 -19.00 1.84 6.97
N GLU A 97 -19.43 3.09 6.95
CA GLU A 97 -18.75 4.16 6.21
C GLU A 97 -17.63 4.77 7.05
N HIS A 98 -16.41 4.73 6.53
CA HIS A 98 -15.22 5.25 7.18
C HIS A 98 -14.44 6.15 6.22
N LEU A 99 -14.03 7.32 6.70
CA LEU A 99 -13.14 8.20 5.95
C LEU A 99 -11.68 7.71 6.06
N GLY A 100 -10.97 7.71 4.94
CA GLY A 100 -9.54 7.44 4.89
C GLY A 100 -8.70 8.70 5.10
N LEU A 101 -7.41 8.61 4.81
CA LEU A 101 -6.51 9.78 4.80
C LEU A 101 -6.83 10.74 3.65
N GLY A 102 -7.50 10.26 2.60
CA GLY A 102 -7.92 11.07 1.46
C GLY A 102 -6.76 11.61 0.63
N PHE A 103 -5.65 10.87 0.56
CA PHE A 103 -4.50 11.24 -0.28
C PHE A 103 -4.75 10.88 -1.75
N ILE A 104 -5.60 9.89 -1.99
CA ILE A 104 -6.06 9.47 -3.30
C ILE A 104 -7.59 9.52 -3.35
N GLU A 105 -8.14 10.16 -4.39
CA GLU A 105 -9.58 10.26 -4.64
C GLU A 105 -10.12 8.96 -5.24
N THR A 106 -10.31 7.99 -4.36
CA THR A 106 -10.87 6.66 -4.66
C THR A 106 -11.50 6.10 -3.39
N ARG A 107 -12.27 5.01 -3.53
CA ARG A 107 -12.96 4.34 -2.44
C ARG A 107 -12.67 2.85 -2.43
N VAL A 108 -12.85 2.26 -1.26
CA VAL A 108 -12.63 0.84 -1.00
C VAL A 108 -13.98 0.18 -0.73
N GLU A 109 -14.25 -0.88 -1.48
CA GLU A 109 -15.54 -1.57 -1.46
C GLU A 109 -15.36 -3.08 -1.32
N LYS A 110 -16.38 -3.76 -0.79
CA LYS A 110 -16.40 -5.22 -0.74
C LYS A 110 -16.48 -5.81 -2.16
N PHE A 111 -15.91 -7.00 -2.35
CA PHE A 111 -16.24 -7.81 -3.54
C PHE A 111 -17.75 -8.11 -3.57
N GLU A 112 -18.39 -7.86 -4.71
CA GLU A 112 -19.85 -8.01 -4.90
C GLU A 112 -20.25 -9.36 -5.52
N GLU A 113 -19.31 -10.11 -6.12
CA GLU A 113 -19.67 -11.34 -6.82
C GLU A 113 -20.00 -12.49 -5.87
N GLU A 114 -21.24 -12.99 -5.97
CA GLU A 114 -21.81 -14.03 -5.11
C GLU A 114 -21.10 -15.39 -5.22
N ASN A 115 -20.41 -15.65 -6.33
CA ASN A 115 -19.75 -16.93 -6.61
C ASN A 115 -18.23 -16.92 -6.31
N LEU A 116 -17.71 -15.86 -5.68
CA LEU A 116 -16.31 -15.80 -5.28
C LEU A 116 -16.08 -16.29 -3.85
N THR A 117 -14.96 -16.97 -3.64
CA THR A 117 -14.48 -17.25 -2.28
C THR A 117 -13.85 -15.97 -1.71
N ILE A 118 -14.45 -15.42 -0.66
CA ILE A 118 -13.94 -14.21 0.01
C ILE A 118 -13.47 -14.58 1.42
N PRO A 119 -12.23 -14.22 1.85
CA PRO A 119 -11.28 -13.33 1.17
C PRO A 119 -10.62 -13.91 -0.10
N HIS A 120 -10.20 -13.03 -1.02
CA HIS A 120 -9.26 -13.34 -2.09
C HIS A 120 -7.90 -13.66 -1.46
N VAL A 121 -7.54 -14.95 -1.41
CA VAL A 121 -6.30 -15.46 -0.81
C VAL A 121 -5.52 -16.28 -1.82
N GLY A 122 -4.24 -15.94 -2.00
CA GLY A 122 -3.31 -16.70 -2.83
C GLY A 122 -2.53 -15.83 -3.80
N PHE A 123 -1.75 -16.48 -4.66
CA PHE A 123 -1.06 -15.81 -5.75
C PHE A 123 -2.03 -15.54 -6.89
N ASN A 124 -2.05 -14.30 -7.37
CA ASN A 124 -2.83 -13.91 -8.54
C ASN A 124 -2.00 -12.98 -9.43
N GLN A 125 -2.27 -13.05 -10.74
CA GLN A 125 -1.59 -12.24 -11.73
C GLN A 125 -2.19 -10.84 -11.79
N ILE A 126 -1.34 -9.86 -12.05
CA ILE A 126 -1.76 -8.51 -12.32
C ILE A 126 -1.48 -8.17 -13.78
N ASP A 127 -2.34 -7.34 -14.35
CA ASP A 127 -2.15 -6.75 -15.66
C ASP A 127 -1.53 -5.36 -15.47
N LEU A 128 -0.31 -5.20 -15.98
CA LEU A 128 0.45 -3.97 -15.84
C LEU A 128 -0.09 -2.87 -16.77
N PRO A 129 -0.12 -1.60 -16.33
CA PRO A 129 -0.26 -0.50 -17.26
C PRO A 129 1.02 -0.44 -18.08
N LEU A 130 0.89 -0.66 -19.38
CA LEU A 130 1.98 -1.10 -20.27
C LEU A 130 3.17 -0.11 -20.45
N SER A 131 3.14 1.12 -19.92
CA SER A 131 4.15 2.12 -20.33
C SER A 131 4.67 3.15 -19.30
N GLN A 132 4.12 3.26 -18.08
CA GLN A 132 4.47 4.40 -17.19
C GLN A 132 4.76 4.07 -15.73
N SER A 133 4.59 2.82 -15.28
CA SER A 133 4.82 2.48 -13.87
C SER A 133 6.31 2.38 -13.54
N ARG A 134 6.73 3.13 -12.51
CA ARG A 134 8.05 2.98 -11.88
C ARG A 134 8.12 1.71 -11.04
N LEU A 135 7.06 1.40 -10.30
CA LEU A 135 6.96 0.21 -9.45
C LEU A 135 7.17 -1.10 -10.23
N PHE A 136 6.74 -1.13 -11.49
CA PHE A 136 6.82 -2.31 -12.35
C PHE A 136 7.93 -2.22 -13.40
N LYS A 137 8.91 -1.33 -13.22
CA LYS A 137 10.10 -1.26 -14.09
C LYS A 137 10.77 -2.63 -14.22
N GLY A 138 10.89 -3.09 -15.46
CA GLY A 138 11.54 -4.35 -15.83
C GLY A 138 10.73 -5.62 -15.49
N PHE A 139 9.46 -5.53 -15.09
CA PHE A 139 8.58 -6.70 -14.97
C PHE A 139 8.15 -7.22 -16.34
N ASN A 140 7.77 -8.50 -16.38
CA ASN A 140 7.05 -9.08 -17.52
C ASN A 140 5.57 -8.67 -17.44
N ASP A 141 4.80 -8.90 -18.49
CA ASP A 141 3.43 -8.39 -18.62
C ASP A 141 2.45 -8.89 -17.53
N HIS A 142 2.64 -10.12 -17.03
CA HIS A 142 1.71 -10.77 -16.08
C HIS A 142 2.44 -11.33 -14.84
N PRO A 143 3.02 -10.47 -13.99
CA PRO A 143 3.65 -10.92 -12.76
C PRO A 143 2.59 -11.29 -11.73
N ASP A 144 2.92 -12.27 -10.88
CA ASP A 144 2.07 -12.75 -9.81
C ASP A 144 2.54 -12.25 -8.44
N PHE A 145 1.56 -11.95 -7.59
CA PHE A 145 1.75 -11.48 -6.22
C PHE A 145 0.78 -12.16 -5.27
N TYR A 146 1.12 -12.20 -3.98
CA TYR A 146 0.30 -12.80 -2.94
C TYR A 146 -0.73 -11.80 -2.37
N PHE A 147 -2.01 -12.17 -2.46
CA PHE A 147 -3.16 -11.40 -1.96
C PHE A 147 -3.81 -12.08 -0.75
N THR A 148 -4.40 -11.28 0.15
CA THR A 148 -5.24 -11.75 1.25
C THR A 148 -6.20 -10.64 1.72
N HIS A 149 -7.31 -10.43 1.01
CA HIS A 149 -8.22 -9.31 1.26
C HIS A 149 -9.69 -9.60 0.89
N SER A 150 -10.61 -8.93 1.58
CA SER A 150 -12.06 -9.00 1.31
C SER A 150 -12.63 -7.73 0.68
N TYR A 151 -11.83 -6.67 0.64
CA TYR A 151 -12.18 -5.35 0.13
C TYR A 151 -11.17 -4.92 -0.91
N ARG A 152 -11.59 -4.11 -1.88
CA ARG A 152 -10.81 -3.75 -3.05
C ARG A 152 -10.98 -2.27 -3.34
N MET A 153 -9.92 -1.63 -3.82
CA MET A 153 -9.96 -0.26 -4.29
C MET A 153 -10.45 -0.23 -5.74
N ILE A 154 -11.37 0.68 -6.06
CA ILE A 154 -11.95 0.81 -7.40
C ILE A 154 -11.22 1.88 -8.24
N GLY A 155 -11.36 1.78 -9.56
CA GLY A 155 -10.75 2.66 -10.56
C GLY A 155 -10.89 4.16 -10.26
N SER A 156 -9.87 4.95 -10.59
CA SER A 156 -9.89 6.41 -10.59
C SER A 156 -9.11 6.92 -11.79
N ASP A 157 -9.58 8.00 -12.43
CA ASP A 157 -8.97 8.56 -13.64
C ASP A 157 -7.66 9.32 -13.36
N ASP A 158 -7.34 9.58 -12.09
CA ASP A 158 -6.24 10.46 -11.66
C ASP A 158 -5.01 9.69 -11.12
N ILE A 159 -4.94 8.38 -11.36
CA ILE A 159 -3.80 7.55 -10.93
C ILE A 159 -3.36 6.61 -12.04
N VAL A 160 -2.06 6.30 -12.08
CA VAL A 160 -1.54 5.17 -12.87
C VAL A 160 -1.72 3.91 -12.05
N PHE A 161 -2.37 2.88 -12.59
CA PHE A 161 -2.64 1.66 -11.81
C PHE A 161 -2.49 0.37 -12.60
N ALA A 162 -2.12 -0.70 -11.87
CA ALA A 162 -2.19 -2.08 -12.34
C ALA A 162 -3.47 -2.73 -11.84
N ASN A 163 -4.08 -3.53 -12.70
CA ASN A 163 -5.31 -4.25 -12.37
C ASN A 163 -5.03 -5.69 -11.99
N CYS A 164 -5.88 -6.26 -11.17
CA CYS A 164 -6.03 -7.69 -11.03
C CYS A 164 -7.50 -8.04 -11.23
N ASN A 165 -7.76 -9.20 -11.81
CA ASN A 165 -9.12 -9.71 -11.95
C ASN A 165 -9.36 -10.82 -10.92
N TYR A 166 -10.39 -10.62 -10.10
CA TYR A 166 -10.90 -11.64 -9.18
C TYR A 166 -12.41 -11.48 -9.07
N GLY A 167 -13.13 -12.01 -10.06
CA GLY A 167 -14.57 -11.76 -10.26
C GLY A 167 -14.87 -10.25 -10.29
N GLY A 168 -14.16 -9.59 -11.21
CA GLY A 168 -14.17 -8.14 -11.36
C GLY A 168 -12.77 -7.56 -11.25
N ASN A 169 -12.53 -6.50 -12.02
CA ASN A 169 -11.27 -5.77 -11.99
C ASN A 169 -11.19 -4.91 -10.73
N PHE A 170 -10.02 -4.88 -10.13
CA PHE A 170 -9.71 -3.97 -9.05
C PHE A 170 -8.27 -3.47 -9.15
N ILE A 171 -7.99 -2.35 -8.49
CA ILE A 171 -6.65 -1.80 -8.44
C ILE A 171 -5.77 -2.68 -7.56
N ALA A 172 -4.80 -3.35 -8.18
CA ALA A 172 -3.80 -4.17 -7.49
C ALA A 172 -2.63 -3.34 -6.98
N ALA A 173 -2.26 -2.27 -7.69
CA ALA A 173 -1.28 -1.29 -7.26
C ALA A 173 -1.51 0.04 -7.99
N PHE A 174 -1.06 1.14 -7.40
CA PHE A 174 -1.15 2.47 -8.02
C PHE A 174 0.09 3.32 -7.78
N GLU A 175 0.23 4.36 -8.61
CA GLU A 175 1.17 5.46 -8.46
C GLU A 175 0.45 6.80 -8.69
N LYS A 176 0.73 7.76 -7.82
CA LYS A 176 0.36 9.17 -7.98
C LYS A 176 1.44 10.04 -7.36
N GLU A 177 2.22 10.76 -8.18
CA GLU A 177 3.34 11.59 -7.71
C GLU A 177 4.31 10.81 -6.79
N ASN A 178 4.40 11.15 -5.51
CA ASN A 178 5.23 10.48 -4.50
C ASN A 178 4.49 9.36 -3.74
N ILE A 179 3.24 9.07 -4.08
CA ILE A 179 2.37 8.13 -3.37
C ILE A 179 2.23 6.85 -4.19
N ALA A 180 2.53 5.72 -3.57
CA ALA A 180 2.37 4.39 -4.12
C ALA A 180 1.49 3.53 -3.21
N GLY A 181 0.81 2.56 -3.81
CA GLY A 181 0.03 1.58 -3.07
C GLY A 181 0.07 0.21 -3.72
N ALA A 182 0.06 -0.85 -2.91
CA ALA A 182 -0.05 -2.23 -3.35
C ALA A 182 -1.08 -2.98 -2.50
N GLN A 183 -2.05 -3.63 -3.14
CA GLN A 183 -3.09 -4.42 -2.47
C GLN A 183 -2.56 -5.79 -2.06
N PHE A 184 -1.61 -6.31 -2.82
CA PHE A 184 -0.84 -7.51 -2.47
C PHE A 184 0.22 -7.21 -1.40
N HIS A 185 0.77 -8.29 -0.85
CA HIS A 185 1.86 -8.25 0.12
C HIS A 185 3.20 -8.49 -0.57
N PRO A 186 3.95 -7.46 -0.98
CA PRO A 186 5.23 -7.66 -1.65
C PRO A 186 6.25 -8.37 -0.76
N GLU A 187 6.18 -8.22 0.56
CA GLU A 187 7.01 -8.94 1.52
C GLU A 187 6.72 -10.46 1.56
N LEU A 188 5.60 -10.90 0.99
CA LEU A 188 5.19 -12.31 0.88
C LEU A 188 5.19 -12.82 -0.57
N SER A 189 5.54 -11.98 -1.54
CA SER A 189 5.41 -12.28 -2.98
C SER A 189 6.73 -12.72 -3.64
N GLN A 190 7.63 -13.34 -2.87
CA GLN A 190 8.89 -13.90 -3.34
C GLN A 190 9.72 -12.90 -4.19
N THR A 191 10.31 -13.34 -5.30
CA THR A 191 11.18 -12.53 -6.16
C THR A 191 10.45 -11.35 -6.79
N ASN A 192 9.18 -11.50 -7.17
CA ASN A 192 8.38 -10.40 -7.71
C ASN A 192 8.15 -9.34 -6.64
N GLY A 193 7.82 -9.75 -5.42
CA GLY A 193 7.66 -8.86 -4.27
C GLY A 193 8.92 -8.09 -3.92
N LEU A 194 10.07 -8.76 -3.86
CA LEU A 194 11.37 -8.12 -3.63
C LEU A 194 11.73 -7.12 -4.73
N LYS A 195 11.48 -7.47 -5.99
CA LYS A 195 11.71 -6.57 -7.12
C LYS A 195 10.81 -5.33 -7.08
N PHE A 196 9.53 -5.51 -6.72
CA PHE A 196 8.57 -4.42 -6.56
C PHE A 196 9.04 -3.46 -5.46
N LEU A 197 9.45 -3.97 -4.29
CA LEU A 197 10.01 -3.16 -3.20
C LEU A 197 11.29 -2.46 -3.64
N ASN A 198 12.19 -3.14 -4.35
CA ASN A 198 13.40 -2.53 -4.88
C ASN A 198 13.08 -1.34 -5.80
N ASN A 199 12.11 -1.49 -6.70
CA ASN A 199 11.69 -0.42 -7.59
C ASN A 199 11.11 0.78 -6.81
N PHE A 200 10.32 0.56 -5.76
CA PHE A 200 9.91 1.66 -4.88
C PHE A 200 11.11 2.35 -4.23
N LEU A 201 12.11 1.59 -3.75
CA LEU A 201 13.29 2.16 -3.11
C LEU A 201 14.13 3.00 -4.09
N THR A 202 14.27 2.58 -5.35
CA THR A 202 15.19 3.19 -6.32
C THR A 202 14.56 4.19 -7.28
N GLU A 203 13.24 4.14 -7.52
CA GLU A 203 12.58 4.97 -8.55
C GLU A 203 11.66 6.07 -7.98
N PHE A 204 11.34 6.00 -6.68
CA PHE A 204 10.62 7.05 -5.95
C PHE A 204 11.59 7.92 -5.15
#